data_AF-A0A136KY83-F1
#
_entry.id   AF-A0A136KY83-F1
#
_cell.length_a   1.000
_cell.length_b   1.000
_cell.length_c   1.000
_cell.angle_alpha   90.00
_cell.angle_beta   90.00
_cell.angle_gamma   90.00
#
_symmetry.space_group_name_H-M   'P 1'
#
loop_
_entity.id
_entity.type
_entity.pdbx_description
1 polymer ?
#
loop_
_entity_poly.entity_id
_entity_poly.type
_entity_poly.pdbx_seq_one_letter_code
_entity_poly.pdbx_strand_id
1 'polypeptide(L)'
;MSQNPHYDVSVSSNPIRLKRNKPGCMRGGCAAVLLLLVPMALFCAGCLFVTTWFMAEARPLPGGNYAHFDPVAEFDEIAAFAGKEAQFTEMIAYYVKPDGTLDLYADYNPRATYSFYNVIADTSDRPIGAGGSAEGVLYQEVEIEIERPWQLYNRSVSSGGTRTTYTYLTLGMDRDTDDGRPTPPGNAIPAPLCSFADLWAAAIERGAPDNAVAIIRYDEDGYNFTIQGSSIYLNFTPDCKLVR
;
A
#
# COMPACT_ATOMS: atom_id res chain seq x y z
N MET A 1 -29.11 -41.80 -50.11
CA MET A 1 -30.52 -42.10 -50.44
C MET A 1 -31.20 -42.63 -49.19
N SER A 2 -31.95 -41.80 -48.48
CA SER A 2 -33.03 -42.26 -47.58
C SER A 2 -33.91 -41.06 -47.25
N GLN A 3 -35.20 -41.28 -47.34
CA GLN A 3 -36.26 -40.30 -47.51
C GLN A 3 -36.73 -39.71 -46.17
N ASN A 4 -37.13 -38.43 -46.22
CA ASN A 4 -38.00 -37.77 -45.26
C ASN A 4 -39.31 -38.54 -45.09
N PRO A 5 -39.93 -38.52 -43.90
CA PRO A 5 -41.36 -38.45 -43.78
C PRO A 5 -41.81 -37.04 -43.37
N HIS A 6 -42.71 -36.53 -44.21
CA HIS A 6 -43.56 -35.37 -44.02
C HIS A 6 -44.35 -35.46 -42.71
N TYR A 7 -44.49 -34.32 -42.03
CA TYR A 7 -45.59 -34.07 -41.11
C TYR A 7 -46.43 -32.91 -41.65
N ASP A 8 -47.65 -33.24 -42.08
CA ASP A 8 -48.73 -32.30 -42.36
C ASP A 8 -49.32 -31.79 -41.04
N VAL A 9 -49.38 -30.47 -40.86
CA VAL A 9 -50.22 -29.84 -39.84
C VAL A 9 -51.17 -28.87 -40.54
N SER A 10 -52.42 -29.29 -40.60
CA SER A 10 -53.57 -28.58 -41.14
C SER A 10 -53.88 -27.30 -40.36
N VAL A 11 -53.96 -26.19 -41.09
CA VAL A 11 -54.38 -24.86 -40.62
C VAL A 11 -55.91 -24.84 -40.42
N SER A 12 -56.36 -24.69 -39.17
CA SER A 12 -57.75 -24.38 -38.84
C SER A 12 -57.92 -22.89 -38.54
N SER A 13 -58.45 -22.16 -39.51
CA SER A 13 -58.79 -20.74 -39.40
C SER A 13 -60.14 -20.54 -38.68
N ASN A 14 -60.10 -20.08 -37.42
CA ASN A 14 -61.26 -19.48 -36.75
C ASN A 14 -60.90 -18.05 -36.30
N PRO A 15 -61.66 -17.01 -36.71
CA PRO A 15 -61.38 -15.64 -36.33
C PRO A 15 -61.84 -15.39 -34.88
N ILE A 16 -60.88 -15.36 -33.94
CA ILE A 16 -61.14 -14.91 -32.57
C ILE A 16 -61.28 -13.38 -32.58
N ARG A 17 -62.52 -12.94 -32.36
CA ARG A 17 -62.94 -11.55 -32.21
C ARG A 17 -62.26 -10.93 -30.98
N LEU A 18 -61.17 -10.18 -31.19
CA LEU A 18 -60.51 -9.43 -30.12
C LEU A 18 -61.44 -8.33 -29.60
N LYS A 19 -62.03 -8.54 -28.41
CA LYS A 19 -62.61 -7.45 -27.61
C LYS A 19 -61.47 -6.53 -27.17
N ARG A 20 -61.45 -5.34 -27.75
CA ARG A 20 -60.53 -4.24 -27.41
C ARG A 20 -60.89 -3.71 -26.01
N ASN A 21 -60.33 -4.32 -24.98
CA ASN A 21 -60.36 -3.74 -23.63
C ASN A 21 -59.41 -2.53 -23.62
N LYS A 22 -59.96 -1.35 -23.34
CA LYS A 22 -59.20 -0.11 -23.11
C LYS A 22 -58.31 -0.35 -21.87
N PRO A 23 -56.96 -0.25 -21.97
CA PRO A 23 -56.13 -0.20 -20.79
C PRO A 23 -56.42 1.12 -20.06
N GLY A 24 -57.02 1.00 -18.88
CA GLY A 24 -57.06 2.09 -17.91
C GLY A 24 -55.62 2.50 -17.61
N CYS A 25 -55.28 3.71 -18.01
CA CYS A 25 -54.00 4.34 -17.76
C CYS A 25 -53.87 4.58 -16.23
N MET A 26 -53.35 3.60 -15.49
CA MET A 26 -52.86 3.81 -14.12
C MET A 26 -51.55 4.59 -14.19
N ARG A 27 -51.68 5.91 -14.44
CA ARG A 27 -50.67 6.91 -14.12
C ARG A 27 -50.56 6.99 -12.60
N GLY A 28 -49.54 6.35 -12.01
CA GLY A 28 -49.26 6.56 -10.59
C GLY A 28 -48.25 5.60 -9.92
N GLY A 29 -47.92 4.45 -10.52
CA GLY A 29 -47.11 3.42 -9.84
C GLY A 29 -45.59 3.45 -10.05
N CYS A 30 -45.10 3.87 -11.23
CA CYS A 30 -43.67 3.76 -11.56
C CYS A 30 -42.76 4.84 -10.94
N ALA A 31 -43.31 6.02 -10.63
CA ALA A 31 -42.49 7.12 -10.11
C ALA A 31 -42.04 6.90 -8.65
N ALA A 32 -42.84 6.16 -7.85
CA ALA A 32 -42.53 5.89 -6.44
C ALA A 32 -41.42 4.84 -6.25
N VAL A 33 -41.33 3.86 -7.15
CA VAL A 33 -40.29 2.79 -7.08
C VAL A 33 -38.92 3.33 -7.50
N LEU A 34 -38.86 4.21 -8.51
CA LEU A 34 -37.62 4.88 -8.93
C LEU A 34 -37.07 5.86 -7.87
N LEU A 35 -37.94 6.49 -7.08
CA LEU A 35 -37.55 7.42 -6.01
C LEU A 35 -36.88 6.74 -4.81
N LEU A 36 -37.08 5.43 -4.60
CA LEU A 36 -36.44 4.66 -3.52
C LEU A 36 -35.19 3.91 -3.99
N LEU A 37 -35.15 3.47 -5.25
CA LEU A 37 -34.01 2.70 -5.78
C LEU A 37 -32.79 3.57 -6.07
N VAL A 38 -32.97 4.81 -6.51
CA VAL A 38 -31.88 5.76 -6.78
C VAL A 38 -31.08 6.13 -5.52
N PRO A 39 -31.70 6.54 -4.39
CA PRO A 39 -30.96 6.83 -3.17
C PRO A 39 -30.33 5.57 -2.56
N MET A 40 -30.93 4.39 -2.70
CA MET A 40 -30.33 3.14 -2.23
C MET A 40 -29.13 2.73 -3.09
N ALA A 41 -29.20 2.88 -4.42
CA ALA A 41 -28.06 2.66 -5.31
C ALA A 41 -26.92 3.66 -5.05
N LEU A 42 -27.25 4.93 -4.79
CA LEU A 42 -26.28 5.95 -4.39
C LEU A 42 -25.68 5.67 -3.00
N PHE A 43 -26.48 5.20 -2.04
CA PHE A 43 -26.00 4.78 -0.72
C PHE A 43 -25.11 3.54 -0.82
N CYS A 44 -25.45 2.55 -1.63
CA CYS A 44 -24.61 1.38 -1.89
C CYS A 44 -23.32 1.76 -2.63
N ALA A 45 -23.37 2.63 -3.65
CA ALA A 45 -22.19 3.12 -4.34
C ALA A 45 -21.31 3.98 -3.42
N GLY A 46 -21.92 4.81 -2.57
CA GLY A 46 -21.23 5.60 -1.54
C GLY A 46 -20.61 4.72 -0.45
N CYS A 47 -21.31 3.70 0.04
CA CYS A 47 -20.78 2.74 1.00
C CYS A 47 -19.62 1.94 0.40
N LEU A 48 -19.72 1.49 -0.86
CA LEU A 48 -18.61 0.81 -1.53
C LEU A 48 -17.40 1.75 -1.66
N PHE A 49 -17.62 3.01 -2.06
CA PHE A 49 -16.56 4.01 -2.15
C PHE A 49 -15.93 4.33 -0.78
N VAL A 50 -16.70 4.36 0.30
CA VAL A 50 -16.14 4.55 1.65
C VAL A 50 -15.37 3.31 2.06
N THR A 51 -15.95 2.11 1.96
CA THR A 51 -15.29 0.88 2.47
C THR A 51 -14.00 0.49 1.75
N THR A 52 -13.83 0.82 0.46
CA THR A 52 -12.58 0.52 -0.25
C THR A 52 -11.40 1.39 0.18
N TRP A 53 -11.66 2.57 0.78
CA TRP A 53 -10.61 3.43 1.32
C TRP A 53 -10.12 3.01 2.72
N PHE A 54 -10.85 2.13 3.41
CA PHE A 54 -10.63 1.83 4.83
C PHE A 54 -9.89 0.50 5.10
N MET A 55 -9.46 -0.26 4.09
CA MET A 55 -8.94 -1.63 4.31
C MET A 55 -7.43 -1.78 4.05
N ALA A 56 -6.80 -0.88 3.30
CA ALA A 56 -5.35 -0.74 3.23
C ALA A 56 -5.04 0.72 3.01
N GLU A 57 -4.20 1.32 3.84
CA GLU A 57 -3.69 2.67 3.62
C GLU A 57 -2.63 2.60 2.51
N ALA A 58 -3.09 2.35 1.29
CA ALA A 58 -2.31 2.31 0.07
C ALA A 58 -2.47 3.64 -0.67
N ARG A 59 -1.37 4.20 -1.16
CA ARG A 59 -1.34 5.45 -1.95
C ARG A 59 -0.37 5.32 -3.13
N PRO A 60 -0.61 6.08 -4.21
CA PRO A 60 0.40 6.23 -5.24
C PRO A 60 1.63 6.92 -4.66
N LEU A 61 2.78 6.71 -5.29
CA LEU A 61 4.00 7.41 -4.88
C LEU A 61 3.87 8.92 -5.07
N PRO A 62 4.50 9.69 -4.16
CA PRO A 62 4.93 11.06 -4.45
C PRO A 62 5.54 11.18 -5.84
N GLY A 63 5.12 12.18 -6.62
CA GLY A 63 5.60 12.41 -7.99
C GLY A 63 5.22 11.36 -9.06
N GLY A 64 4.79 10.15 -8.69
CA GLY A 64 4.36 9.08 -9.59
C GLY A 64 5.47 8.45 -10.44
N ASN A 65 6.75 8.65 -10.08
CA ASN A 65 7.89 8.17 -10.86
C ASN A 65 8.42 6.82 -10.37
N TYR A 66 7.73 5.75 -10.71
CA TYR A 66 8.07 4.40 -10.24
C TYR A 66 9.38 3.82 -10.82
N ALA A 67 9.86 4.32 -11.96
CA ALA A 67 11.09 3.82 -12.62
C ALA A 67 12.38 4.51 -12.13
N HIS A 68 12.23 5.67 -11.49
CA HIS A 68 13.30 6.47 -10.92
C HIS A 68 12.86 7.07 -9.59
N PHE A 69 12.39 6.20 -8.69
CA PHE A 69 11.99 6.63 -7.35
C PHE A 69 13.23 6.99 -6.54
N ASP A 70 13.27 8.20 -5.97
CA ASP A 70 14.35 8.68 -5.09
C ASP A 70 13.89 8.63 -3.63
N PRO A 71 14.42 7.69 -2.82
CA PRO A 71 14.00 7.52 -1.43
C PRO A 71 14.26 8.72 -0.52
N VAL A 72 15.27 9.52 -0.85
CA VAL A 72 15.71 10.64 -0.01
C VAL A 72 14.96 11.90 -0.42
N ALA A 73 14.79 12.14 -1.72
CA ALA A 73 14.09 13.32 -2.21
C ALA A 73 12.58 13.30 -1.85
N GLU A 74 11.97 12.12 -1.84
CA GLU A 74 10.54 11.95 -1.54
C GLU A 74 10.25 11.78 -0.03
N PHE A 75 11.27 11.87 0.84
CA PHE A 75 11.16 11.57 2.27
C PHE A 75 10.08 12.41 2.97
N ASP A 76 9.98 13.71 2.69
CA ASP A 76 9.04 14.60 3.38
C ASP A 76 7.58 14.18 3.14
N GLU A 77 7.24 13.74 1.94
CA GLU A 77 5.88 13.26 1.62
C GLU A 77 5.61 11.90 2.27
N ILE A 78 6.62 11.02 2.33
CA ILE A 78 6.55 9.71 2.99
C ILE A 78 6.37 9.88 4.50
N ALA A 79 7.12 10.78 5.13
CA ALA A 79 7.00 11.12 6.54
C ALA A 79 5.62 11.73 6.85
N ALA A 80 5.12 12.62 5.98
CA ALA A 80 3.77 13.15 6.11
C ALA A 80 2.68 12.06 6.02
N PHE A 81 2.93 11.01 5.22
CA PHE A 81 2.05 9.85 5.13
C PHE A 81 2.11 8.95 6.37
N ALA A 82 3.28 8.80 7.00
CA ALA A 82 3.44 8.08 8.27
C ALA A 82 2.62 8.71 9.41
N GLY A 83 2.57 10.05 9.44
CA GLY A 83 1.76 10.84 10.36
C GLY A 83 2.50 12.08 10.85
N LYS A 84 1.77 13.16 11.16
CA LYS A 84 2.35 14.47 11.50
C LYS A 84 3.32 14.45 12.69
N GLU A 85 3.08 13.56 13.66
CA GLU A 85 3.88 13.45 14.89
C GLU A 85 4.76 12.18 14.89
N ALA A 86 4.83 11.48 13.75
CA ALA A 86 5.57 10.23 13.63
C ALA A 86 7.07 10.49 13.78
N GLN A 87 7.71 9.72 14.65
CA GLN A 87 9.14 9.79 14.93
C GLN A 87 9.86 8.80 14.03
N PHE A 88 10.72 9.27 13.14
CA PHE A 88 11.47 8.44 12.19
C PHE A 88 12.59 7.67 12.88
N THR A 89 12.76 6.39 12.57
CA THR A 89 13.77 5.52 13.21
C THR A 89 14.74 4.88 12.23
N GLU A 90 14.29 4.55 11.02
CA GLU A 90 15.10 3.80 10.06
C GLU A 90 14.54 3.91 8.64
N MET A 91 15.42 3.91 7.65
CA MET A 91 15.08 3.66 6.25
C MET A 91 15.97 2.55 5.69
N ILE A 92 15.40 1.64 4.90
CA ILE A 92 16.14 0.64 4.13
C ILE A 92 15.68 0.68 2.69
N ALA A 93 16.59 0.99 1.77
CA ALA A 93 16.35 0.95 0.34
C ALA A 93 17.08 -0.22 -0.30
N TYR A 94 16.34 -1.07 -1.01
CA TYR A 94 16.85 -2.28 -1.65
C TYR A 94 17.00 -2.06 -3.15
N TYR A 95 18.16 -2.47 -3.65
CA TYR A 95 18.54 -2.46 -5.05
C TYR A 95 18.56 -1.05 -5.67
N VAL A 96 19.18 -0.11 -4.95
CA VAL A 96 19.44 1.26 -5.40
C VAL A 96 20.47 1.26 -6.53
N LYS A 97 20.17 1.92 -7.65
CA LYS A 97 21.07 2.08 -8.80
C LYS A 97 22.15 3.13 -8.53
N PRO A 98 23.22 3.19 -9.34
CA PRO A 98 24.27 4.21 -9.21
C PRO A 98 23.80 5.67 -9.30
N ASP A 99 22.66 5.92 -9.94
CA ASP A 99 22.04 7.26 -10.00
C ASP A 99 21.31 7.65 -8.69
N GLY A 100 21.31 6.80 -7.68
CA GLY A 100 20.66 7.01 -6.38
C GLY A 100 19.18 6.61 -6.35
N THR A 101 18.60 6.15 -7.47
CA THR A 101 17.18 5.86 -7.58
C THR A 101 16.89 4.35 -7.62
N LEU A 102 15.62 3.99 -7.41
CA LEU A 102 15.10 2.64 -7.60
C LEU A 102 14.23 2.59 -8.85
N ASP A 103 14.30 1.47 -9.56
CA ASP A 103 13.33 1.11 -10.59
C ASP A 103 12.38 0.04 -10.03
N LEU A 104 11.22 0.46 -9.52
CA LEU A 104 10.23 -0.43 -8.92
C LEU A 104 9.59 -1.37 -9.95
N TYR A 105 9.81 -1.16 -11.25
CA TYR A 105 9.43 -2.08 -12.30
C TYR A 105 10.51 -3.10 -12.66
N ALA A 106 11.67 -3.10 -12.01
CA ALA A 106 12.65 -4.14 -12.23
C ALA A 106 12.19 -5.52 -11.73
N ASP A 107 12.69 -6.59 -12.33
CA ASP A 107 12.28 -7.98 -12.06
C ASP A 107 12.88 -8.55 -10.75
N TYR A 108 13.94 -7.94 -10.24
CA TYR A 108 14.56 -8.25 -8.95
C TYR A 108 13.84 -7.60 -7.75
N ASN A 109 12.66 -7.00 -7.97
CA ASN A 109 11.77 -6.40 -6.96
C ASN A 109 12.44 -5.37 -6.02
N PRO A 110 12.88 -4.21 -6.54
CA PRO A 110 13.29 -3.06 -5.72
C PRO A 110 12.17 -2.56 -4.83
N ARG A 111 12.57 -2.13 -3.63
CA ARG A 111 11.66 -1.60 -2.62
C ARG A 111 12.38 -0.71 -1.63
N ALA A 112 11.65 0.14 -0.94
CA ALA A 112 12.16 0.88 0.21
C ALA A 112 11.20 0.75 1.39
N THR A 113 11.75 0.66 2.59
CA THR A 113 10.98 0.57 3.83
C THR A 113 11.40 1.71 4.73
N TYR A 114 10.43 2.37 5.35
CA TYR A 114 10.64 3.43 6.31
C TYR A 114 9.91 3.10 7.60
N SER A 115 10.63 3.16 8.71
CA SER A 115 10.09 2.86 10.03
C SER A 115 9.96 4.14 10.83
N PHE A 116 8.78 4.29 11.43
CA PHE A 116 8.46 5.38 12.34
C PHE A 116 7.76 4.84 13.58
N TYR A 117 7.55 5.68 14.58
CA TYR A 117 6.60 5.40 15.65
C TYR A 117 5.79 6.62 16.08
N ASN A 118 4.57 6.35 16.53
CA ASN A 118 3.73 7.32 17.22
C ASN A 118 3.66 6.98 18.71
N VAL A 119 3.56 8.01 19.55
CA VAL A 119 3.22 7.85 20.96
C VAL A 119 1.71 7.94 21.10
N ILE A 120 1.08 6.87 21.58
CA ILE A 120 -0.35 6.77 21.79
C ILE A 120 -0.65 6.50 23.27
N ALA A 121 -1.83 6.91 23.73
CA ALA A 121 -2.27 6.57 25.09
C ALA A 121 -2.56 5.07 25.20
N ASP A 122 -2.04 4.43 26.24
CA ASP A 122 -2.50 3.09 26.61
C ASP A 122 -3.89 3.21 27.23
N THR A 123 -4.90 2.81 26.45
CA THR A 123 -6.29 2.74 26.90
C THR A 123 -6.70 1.32 27.29
N SER A 124 -5.75 0.38 27.26
CA SER A 124 -6.00 -1.02 27.58
C SER A 124 -5.88 -1.27 29.08
N ASP A 125 -6.74 -2.12 29.63
CA ASP A 125 -6.61 -2.62 30.99
C ASP A 125 -5.55 -3.75 31.11
N ARG A 126 -4.63 -3.85 30.14
CA ARG A 126 -3.63 -4.92 30.12
C ARG A 126 -2.66 -4.74 31.30
N PRO A 127 -2.39 -5.80 32.07
CA PRO A 127 -1.38 -5.72 33.12
C PRO A 127 0.03 -5.43 32.56
N ILE A 128 0.87 -4.81 33.39
CA ILE A 128 2.31 -4.70 33.13
C ILE A 128 2.87 -6.12 32.90
N GLY A 129 3.62 -6.30 31.81
CA GLY A 129 4.16 -7.60 31.40
C GLY A 129 3.28 -8.42 30.45
N ALA A 130 2.02 -8.01 30.23
CA ALA A 130 1.11 -8.57 29.22
C ALA A 130 0.88 -7.62 28.04
N GLY A 131 1.81 -6.68 27.81
CA GLY A 131 1.71 -5.64 26.77
C GLY A 131 1.05 -4.34 27.23
N GLY A 132 0.67 -4.22 28.51
CA GLY A 132 0.26 -2.95 29.10
C GLY A 132 1.43 -2.08 29.54
N SER A 133 1.21 -0.77 29.57
CA SER A 133 2.18 0.25 29.96
C SER A 133 2.00 0.69 31.40
N ALA A 134 3.10 0.74 32.15
CA ALA A 134 3.12 1.32 33.50
C ALA A 134 2.91 2.84 33.50
N GLU A 135 3.28 3.48 32.39
CA GLU A 135 3.27 4.94 32.22
C GLU A 135 2.02 5.42 31.47
N GLY A 136 1.13 4.50 31.09
CA GLY A 136 -0.08 4.81 30.33
C GLY A 136 0.20 5.23 28.88
N VAL A 137 1.37 4.92 28.34
CA VAL A 137 1.77 5.22 26.95
C VAL A 137 2.23 3.98 26.20
N LEU A 138 1.83 3.86 24.95
CA LEU A 138 2.35 2.86 24.01
C LEU A 138 3.01 3.56 22.83
N TYR A 139 3.98 2.88 22.24
CA TYR A 139 4.65 3.25 21.02
C TYR A 139 4.12 2.36 19.91
N GLN A 140 3.31 2.96 19.03
CA GLN A 140 2.78 2.30 17.84
C GLN A 140 3.78 2.46 16.71
N GLU A 141 4.30 1.34 16.23
CA GLU A 141 5.18 1.32 15.06
C GLU A 141 4.35 1.62 13.81
N VAL A 142 4.93 2.42 12.92
CA VAL A 142 4.36 2.75 11.62
C VAL A 142 5.39 2.42 10.56
N GLU A 143 5.10 1.44 9.73
CA GLU A 143 5.96 1.06 8.61
C GLU A 143 5.37 1.59 7.31
N ILE A 144 6.18 2.27 6.51
CA ILE A 144 5.83 2.63 5.13
C ILE A 144 6.64 1.75 4.18
N GLU A 145 5.95 0.93 3.40
CA GLU A 145 6.57 0.10 2.36
C GLU A 145 6.34 0.74 0.98
N ILE A 146 7.43 0.91 0.24
CA ILE A 146 7.46 1.40 -1.13
C ILE A 146 7.81 0.23 -2.04
N GLU A 147 6.93 -0.10 -2.96
CA GLU A 147 7.08 -1.28 -3.80
C GLU A 147 6.45 -1.10 -5.19
N ARG A 148 6.50 -2.17 -5.99
CA ARG A 148 5.93 -2.16 -7.35
C ARG A 148 4.42 -1.91 -7.28
N PRO A 149 3.88 -0.90 -8.00
CA PRO A 149 2.46 -0.60 -7.95
C PRO A 149 1.62 -1.64 -8.70
N TRP A 150 0.32 -1.64 -8.42
CA TRP A 150 -0.70 -2.45 -9.11
C TRP A 150 -0.57 -3.96 -8.91
N GLN A 151 0.09 -4.37 -7.83
CA GLN A 151 0.21 -5.77 -7.45
C GLN A 151 -0.78 -6.11 -6.34
N LEU A 152 -1.24 -7.37 -6.34
CA LEU A 152 -2.10 -7.90 -5.29
C LEU A 152 -1.23 -8.54 -4.22
N TYR A 153 -1.38 -8.08 -2.98
CA TYR A 153 -0.67 -8.61 -1.82
C TYR A 153 -1.62 -9.17 -0.79
N ASN A 154 -1.15 -10.16 -0.04
CA ASN A 154 -1.89 -10.73 1.07
C ASN A 154 -1.34 -10.16 2.38
N ARG A 155 -2.13 -9.36 3.08
CA ARG A 155 -1.78 -8.88 4.42
C ARG A 155 -2.36 -9.80 5.47
N SER A 156 -1.59 -10.06 6.52
CA SER A 156 -2.06 -10.76 7.73
C SER A 156 -1.99 -9.82 8.92
N VAL A 157 -3.13 -9.42 9.45
CA VAL A 157 -3.20 -8.61 10.67
C VAL A 157 -3.63 -9.51 11.82
N SER A 158 -2.90 -9.49 12.93
CA SER A 158 -3.26 -10.22 14.15
C SER A 158 -3.81 -9.24 15.17
N SER A 159 -5.10 -9.32 15.47
CA SER A 159 -5.73 -8.47 16.48
C SER A 159 -6.70 -9.30 17.33
N GLY A 160 -6.69 -9.08 18.64
CA GLY A 160 -7.58 -9.79 19.58
C GLY A 160 -7.44 -11.33 19.56
N GLY A 161 -6.26 -11.84 19.21
CA GLY A 161 -6.01 -13.29 19.08
C GLY A 161 -6.55 -13.93 17.80
N THR A 162 -7.08 -13.14 16.86
CA THR A 162 -7.52 -13.60 15.54
C THR A 162 -6.57 -13.06 14.47
N ARG A 163 -6.14 -13.93 13.56
CA ARG A 163 -5.37 -13.54 12.38
C ARG A 163 -6.32 -13.37 11.21
N THR A 164 -6.52 -12.13 10.78
CA THR A 164 -7.30 -11.82 9.57
C THR A 164 -6.34 -11.66 8.41
N THR A 165 -6.53 -12.47 7.38
CA THR A 165 -5.80 -12.32 6.11
C THR A 165 -6.73 -11.72 5.07
N TYR A 166 -6.31 -10.65 4.42
CA TYR A 166 -7.04 -10.03 3.31
C TYR A 166 -6.08 -9.72 2.17
N THR A 167 -6.62 -9.72 0.95
CA THR A 167 -5.89 -9.33 -0.25
C THR A 167 -6.18 -7.87 -0.55
N TYR A 168 -5.17 -7.09 -0.84
CA TYR A 168 -5.30 -5.69 -1.22
C TYR A 168 -4.45 -5.38 -2.46
N LEU A 169 -4.78 -4.28 -3.14
CA LEU A 169 -4.04 -3.76 -4.28
C LEU A 169 -3.09 -2.68 -3.77
N THR A 170 -1.78 -2.88 -3.90
CA THR A 170 -0.82 -1.79 -3.63
C THR A 170 -0.89 -0.75 -4.73
N LEU A 171 -0.77 0.51 -4.35
CA LEU A 171 -0.62 1.62 -5.28
C LEU A 171 0.85 2.07 -5.38
N GLY A 172 1.76 1.37 -4.69
CA GLY A 172 3.20 1.60 -4.67
C GLY A 172 3.73 2.19 -3.38
N MET A 173 2.85 2.68 -2.50
CA MET A 173 3.20 3.10 -1.14
C MET A 173 2.12 2.63 -0.16
N ASP A 174 2.48 1.77 0.78
CA ASP A 174 1.57 1.19 1.76
C ASP A 174 1.99 1.55 3.17
N ARG A 175 1.01 1.76 4.06
CA ARG A 175 1.22 2.02 5.48
C ARG A 175 0.74 0.84 6.32
N ASP A 176 1.58 0.38 7.25
CA ASP A 176 1.24 -0.54 8.33
C ASP A 176 1.34 0.12 9.69
N THR A 177 0.56 -0.37 10.64
CA THR A 177 0.69 0.00 12.04
C THR A 177 0.45 -1.20 12.94
N ASP A 178 1.17 -1.29 14.06
CA ASP A 178 0.92 -2.31 15.08
C ASP A 178 -0.07 -1.85 16.17
N ASP A 179 -0.34 -2.72 17.14
CA ASP A 179 -1.22 -2.42 18.29
C ASP A 179 -0.52 -1.55 19.38
N GLY A 180 0.73 -1.17 19.14
CA GLY A 180 1.58 -0.47 20.09
C GLY A 180 2.16 -1.35 21.20
N ARG A 181 3.35 -0.97 21.67
CA ARG A 181 4.10 -1.63 22.73
C ARG A 181 4.59 -0.63 23.79
N PRO A 182 4.83 -1.06 25.03
CA PRO A 182 5.25 -0.15 26.11
C PRO A 182 6.69 0.36 25.96
N THR A 183 7.45 -0.13 24.99
CA THR A 183 8.83 0.31 24.70
C THR A 183 8.94 0.82 23.27
N PRO A 184 9.68 1.90 23.01
CA PRO A 184 9.87 2.40 21.66
C PRO A 184 10.59 1.36 20.78
N PRO A 185 10.29 1.31 19.46
CA PRO A 185 10.95 0.40 18.52
C PRO A 185 12.44 0.74 18.29
N GLY A 186 12.81 2.01 18.47
CA GLY A 186 14.17 2.52 18.30
C GLY A 186 14.25 3.99 18.72
N ASN A 187 15.43 4.58 18.57
CA ASN A 187 15.64 6.00 18.81
C ASN A 187 15.13 6.83 17.61
N ALA A 188 14.53 7.98 17.89
CA ALA A 188 14.18 8.93 16.84
C ALA A 188 15.45 9.54 16.23
N ILE A 189 15.55 9.52 14.90
CA ILE A 189 16.68 10.03 14.12
C ILE A 189 16.21 11.14 13.16
N PRO A 190 17.12 12.05 12.73
CA PRO A 190 16.77 13.06 11.74
C PRO A 190 16.47 12.44 10.37
N ALA A 191 15.87 13.22 9.48
CA ALA A 191 15.67 12.86 8.08
C ALA A 191 17.01 12.57 7.37
N PRO A 192 17.03 11.65 6.39
CA PRO A 192 18.23 11.41 5.60
C PRO A 192 18.62 12.66 4.82
N LEU A 193 19.88 13.10 4.99
CA LEU A 193 20.43 14.28 4.32
C LEU A 193 21.18 13.95 3.02
N CYS A 194 21.67 12.72 2.89
CA CYS A 194 22.61 12.34 1.84
C CYS A 194 21.87 11.75 0.66
N SER A 195 22.12 12.28 -0.55
CA SER A 195 21.64 11.59 -1.74
C SER A 195 22.33 10.23 -1.85
N PHE A 196 21.60 9.21 -2.31
CA PHE A 196 22.21 7.90 -2.53
C PHE A 196 23.19 7.89 -3.70
N ALA A 197 23.07 8.84 -4.63
CA ALA A 197 24.06 9.06 -5.68
C ALA A 197 25.43 9.45 -5.11
N ASP A 198 25.48 10.27 -4.06
CA ASP A 198 26.74 10.64 -3.39
C ASP A 198 27.40 9.45 -2.70
N LEU A 199 26.59 8.57 -2.07
CA LEU A 199 27.08 7.33 -1.47
C LEU A 199 27.64 6.39 -2.54
N TRP A 200 26.97 6.31 -3.68
CA TRP A 200 27.43 5.55 -4.85
C TRP A 200 28.73 6.08 -5.45
N ALA A 201 28.92 7.40 -5.52
CA ALA A 201 30.17 7.98 -6.00
C ALA A 201 31.38 7.47 -5.20
N ALA A 202 31.27 7.40 -3.87
CA ALA A 202 32.31 6.85 -3.00
C ALA A 202 32.52 5.33 -3.17
N ALA A 203 31.49 4.60 -3.61
CA ALA A 203 31.58 3.17 -3.93
C ALA A 203 32.27 2.93 -5.28
N ILE A 204 31.95 3.73 -6.30
CA ILE A 204 32.56 3.67 -7.63
C ILE A 204 34.06 3.96 -7.54
N GLU A 205 34.47 4.93 -6.72
CA GLU A 205 35.90 5.20 -6.44
C GLU A 205 36.65 3.98 -5.85
N ARG A 206 35.92 3.04 -5.24
CA ARG A 206 36.46 1.79 -4.69
C ARG A 206 36.32 0.59 -5.63
N GLY A 207 35.92 0.83 -6.88
CA GLY A 207 35.77 -0.20 -7.89
C GLY A 207 34.44 -0.95 -7.83
N ALA A 208 33.39 -0.34 -7.30
CA ALA A 208 32.04 -0.87 -7.47
C ALA A 208 31.69 -0.98 -8.97
N PRO A 209 31.03 -2.07 -9.42
CA PRO A 209 30.67 -2.22 -10.81
C PRO A 209 29.49 -1.32 -11.22
N ASP A 210 29.56 -0.73 -12.41
CA ASP A 210 28.56 0.22 -12.92
C ASP A 210 27.17 -0.38 -13.13
N ASN A 211 27.06 -1.70 -13.25
CA ASN A 211 25.81 -2.42 -13.43
C ASN A 211 25.29 -3.08 -12.14
N ALA A 212 25.88 -2.76 -10.98
CA ALA A 212 25.41 -3.25 -9.71
C ALA A 212 24.28 -2.40 -9.13
N VAL A 213 23.60 -2.99 -8.16
CA VAL A 213 22.61 -2.36 -7.31
C VAL A 213 23.00 -2.56 -5.85
N ALA A 214 22.68 -1.59 -4.99
CA ALA A 214 23.08 -1.58 -3.59
C ALA A 214 21.87 -1.72 -2.66
N ILE A 215 22.13 -2.20 -1.45
CA ILE A 215 21.22 -2.05 -0.31
C ILE A 215 21.79 -0.94 0.55
N ILE A 216 20.97 0.08 0.83
CA ILE A 216 21.35 1.23 1.63
C ILE A 216 20.41 1.31 2.82
N ARG A 217 20.96 1.17 4.02
CA ARG A 217 20.25 1.35 5.29
C ARG A 217 20.68 2.67 5.92
N TYR A 218 19.74 3.40 6.49
CA TYR A 218 19.98 4.61 7.26
C TYR A 218 19.30 4.48 8.63
N ASP A 219 20.09 4.57 9.69
CA ASP A 219 19.66 4.44 11.08
C ASP A 219 20.45 5.41 12.00
N GLU A 220 20.42 5.17 13.32
CA GLU A 220 21.13 6.00 14.31
C GLU A 220 22.66 6.03 14.15
N ASP A 221 23.25 4.99 13.55
CA ASP A 221 24.69 4.89 13.30
C ASP A 221 25.10 5.60 11.99
N GLY A 222 24.12 5.97 11.15
CA GLY A 222 24.32 6.62 9.86
C GLY A 222 23.92 5.70 8.71
N TYR A 223 24.66 5.77 7.60
CA TYR A 223 24.36 4.99 6.40
C TYR A 223 25.24 3.76 6.30
N ASN A 224 24.61 2.63 6.04
CA ASN A 224 25.26 1.40 5.63
C ASN A 224 24.99 1.14 4.15
N PHE A 225 26.04 1.06 3.35
CA PHE A 225 25.97 0.78 1.92
C PHE A 225 26.62 -0.57 1.63
N THR A 226 25.86 -1.46 1.01
CA THR A 226 26.34 -2.81 0.68
C THR A 226 25.93 -3.18 -0.74
N ILE A 227 26.84 -3.76 -1.52
CA ILE A 227 26.50 -4.41 -2.79
C ILE A 227 26.61 -5.92 -2.60
N GLN A 228 25.48 -6.61 -2.67
CA GLN A 228 25.45 -8.07 -2.54
C GLN A 228 26.30 -8.75 -3.61
N GLY A 229 27.06 -9.78 -3.22
CA GLY A 229 27.94 -10.50 -4.13
C GLY A 229 29.25 -9.76 -4.46
N SER A 230 29.55 -8.66 -3.78
CA SER A 230 30.82 -7.93 -3.90
C SER A 230 31.51 -7.76 -2.55
N SER A 231 32.76 -7.30 -2.55
CA SER A 231 33.49 -6.89 -1.34
C SER A 231 33.22 -5.43 -0.94
N ILE A 232 32.31 -4.73 -1.62
CA ILE A 232 32.01 -3.32 -1.36
C ILE A 232 31.00 -3.23 -0.20
N TYR A 233 31.52 -2.73 0.91
CA TYR A 233 30.78 -2.41 2.13
C TYR A 233 31.32 -1.10 2.67
N LEU A 234 30.46 -0.10 2.81
CA LEU A 234 30.83 1.25 3.23
C LEU A 234 29.88 1.73 4.31
N ASN A 235 30.43 2.35 5.35
CA ASN A 235 29.66 3.05 6.36
C ASN A 235 29.89 4.56 6.21
N PHE A 236 28.84 5.34 6.37
CA PHE A 236 28.90 6.78 6.37
C PHE A 236 28.23 7.31 7.62
N THR A 237 28.73 8.42 8.15
CA THR A 237 28.04 9.15 9.22
C THR A 237 26.75 9.78 8.67
N PRO A 238 25.82 10.22 9.54
CA PRO A 238 24.64 10.97 9.12
C PRO A 238 24.95 12.21 8.26
N ASP A 239 26.13 12.81 8.43
CA ASP A 239 26.66 13.95 7.65
C ASP A 239 27.34 13.56 6.31
N CYS A 240 27.03 12.38 5.77
CA CYS A 240 27.55 11.88 4.48
C CYS A 240 29.07 11.64 4.44
N LYS A 241 29.74 11.53 5.59
CA LYS A 241 31.19 11.30 5.63
C LYS A 241 31.46 9.83 5.75
N LEU A 242 32.29 9.32 4.86
CA LEU A 242 32.73 7.93 4.94
C LEU A 242 33.52 7.68 6.23
N VAL A 243 33.10 6.65 6.97
CA VAL A 243 33.81 6.12 8.14
C VAL A 243 34.96 5.24 7.64
N ARG A 244 36.18 5.53 8.11
CA ARG A 244 37.40 4.80 7.72
C ARG A 244 37.58 3.50 8.48
#